data_AF-Q3E7A8-F1
#
_entry.id   AF-Q3E7A8-F1
#
_cell.length_a   1.000
_cell.length_b   1.000
_cell.length_c   1.000
_cell.angle_alpha   90.00
_cell.angle_beta   90.00
_cell.angle_gamma   90.00
#
_symmetry.space_group_name_H-M   'P 1'
#
loop_
_entity.id
_entity.type
_entity.pdbx_description
1 polymer ?
#
loop_
_entity_poly.entity_id
_entity_poly.type
_entity_poly.pdbx_seq_one_letter_code
_entity_poly.pdbx_strand_id
1 'polypeptide(L)' 'MSDKPDSQVFCPNCNERLQKCLVQQNYAIIICPSLVCGYPFNQREVLENLTYVDDNDVLKVAKKRLSSRSKP' A
#
# COMPACT_ATOMS: atom_id res chain seq x y z
N MET A 1 6.15 16.35 -12.79
CA MET A 1 6.24 15.17 -11.91
C MET A 1 5.65 15.60 -10.58
N SER A 2 4.39 15.22 -10.33
CA SER A 2 3.72 15.60 -9.08
C SER A 2 4.02 14.52 -8.05
N ASP A 3 5.14 14.67 -7.35
CA ASP A 3 5.40 13.97 -6.08
C ASP A 3 4.30 14.37 -5.10
N LYS A 4 3.17 13.66 -5.13
CA LYS A 4 2.13 13.84 -4.11
C LYS A 4 2.78 13.48 -2.77
N PRO A 5 2.69 14.37 -1.78
CA PRO A 5 3.46 14.23 -0.55
C PRO A 5 3.08 12.91 0.11
N ASP A 6 4.12 12.21 0.56
CA ASP A 6 4.12 11.00 1.39
C ASP A 6 3.42 11.22 2.76
N SER A 7 2.50 12.19 2.87
CA SER A 7 2.05 12.79 4.12
C SER A 7 0.73 12.23 4.66
N GLN A 8 0.23 11.12 4.12
CA GLN A 8 -0.75 10.30 4.86
C GLN A 8 -0.10 8.96 5.19
N VAL A 9 0.88 9.01 6.08
CA VAL A 9 1.49 7.82 6.67
C VAL A 9 0.56 7.17 7.70
N PHE A 10 -0.39 7.93 8.26
CA PHE A 10 -1.28 7.49 9.34
C PHE A 10 -2.74 7.45 8.91
N CYS A 11 -3.45 6.46 9.42
CA CYS A 11 -4.86 6.23 9.17
C CYS A 11 -5.70 7.35 9.81
N PRO A 12 -6.61 8.01 9.06
CA PRO A 12 -7.45 9.07 9.62
C PRO A 12 -8.43 8.57 10.69
N ASN A 13 -8.71 7.26 10.74
CA ASN A 13 -9.74 6.69 11.63
C ASN A 13 -9.18 6.13 12.95
N CYS A 14 -7.99 5.52 12.92
CA CYS A 14 -7.39 4.89 14.10
C CYS A 14 -5.94 5.31 14.38
N ASN A 15 -5.37 6.20 13.56
CA ASN A 15 -4.00 6.69 13.66
C ASN A 15 -2.91 5.61 13.55
N GLU A 16 -3.24 4.40 13.10
CA GLU A 16 -2.24 3.38 12.77
C GLU A 16 -1.50 3.71 11.47
N ARG A 17 -0.28 3.18 11.32
CA ARG A 17 0.52 3.40 10.12
C ARG A 17 -0.10 2.68 8.91
N LEU A 18 -0.43 3.45 7.88
CA LEU A 18 -0.95 2.94 6.62
C LEU A 18 0.11 2.14 5.86
N GLN A 19 -0.35 1.17 5.08
CA GLN A 19 0.47 0.30 4.27
C GLN A 19 0.01 0.35 2.81
N LYS A 20 0.97 0.36 1.88
CA LYS A 20 0.69 0.24 0.46
C LYS A 20 0.62 -1.24 0.09
N CYS A 21 -0.54 -1.68 -0.38
CA CYS A 21 -0.81 -3.07 -0.73
C CYS A 21 -1.13 -3.20 -2.22
N LEU A 22 -0.47 -4.14 -2.90
CA LEU A 22 -0.79 -4.50 -4.28
C LEU A 22 -2.10 -5.30 -4.29
N VAL A 23 -3.10 -4.83 -5.03
CA VAL A 23 -4.45 -5.44 -5.09
C VAL A 23 -4.79 -5.99 -6.47
N GLN A 24 -4.17 -5.45 -7.53
CA GLN A 24 -4.26 -5.97 -8.89
C GLN A 24 -2.88 -5.89 -9.56
N GLN A 25 -2.76 -6.44 -10.78
CA GLN A 25 -1.54 -6.29 -11.57
C GLN A 25 -1.26 -4.80 -11.78
N ASN A 26 -0.14 -4.33 -11.22
CA ASN A 26 0.33 -2.94 -11.34
C ASN A 26 -0.60 -1.89 -10.72
N TYR A 27 -1.48 -2.28 -9.80
CA TYR A 27 -2.26 -1.33 -9.00
C TYR A 27 -2.17 -1.67 -7.52
N ALA A 28 -1.85 -0.65 -6.73
CA ALA A 28 -1.80 -0.71 -5.28
C ALA A 28 -2.73 0.32 -4.67
N ILE A 29 -3.16 0.05 -3.45
CA ILE A 29 -3.98 0.94 -2.65
C ILE A 29 -3.36 1.09 -1.26
N ILE A 30 -3.54 2.26 -0.66
CA ILE A 30 -3.13 2.53 0.71
C ILE A 30 -4.22 2.02 1.64
N ILE A 31 -3.89 1.09 2.54
CA ILE A 31 -4.83 0.48 3.48
C ILE A 31 -4.36 0.63 4.92
N CYS A 32 -5.32 0.62 5.85
CA CYS A 32 -5.02 0.45 7.26
C CYS A 32 -4.85 -1.04 7.57
N PRO A 33 -3.75 -1.46 8.23
CA PRO A 33 -3.54 -2.86 8.59
C PRO A 33 -4.44 -3.31 9.76
N SER A 34 -5.09 -2.37 10.45
CA SER A 34 -6.00 -2.65 11.56
C SER A 34 -7.23 -3.42 11.09
N LEU A 35 -7.41 -4.63 11.61
CA LEU A 35 -8.54 -5.51 11.29
C LEU A 35 -9.91 -4.91 11.63
N VAL A 36 -9.94 -3.93 12.54
CA VAL A 36 -11.17 -3.26 13.00
C VAL A 36 -11.47 -1.96 12.26
N CYS A 37 -10.48 -1.35 11.61
CA CYS A 37 -10.65 -0.02 10.99
C CYS A 37 -11.30 -0.10 9.61
N GLY A 38 -10.83 -1.04 8.77
CA GLY A 38 -11.31 -1.20 7.40
C GLY A 38 -11.00 -0.04 6.42
N TYR A 39 -10.20 0.96 6.80
CA TYR A 39 -9.80 2.03 5.87
C TYR A 39 -8.96 1.48 4.71
N PRO A 40 -9.18 1.91 3.45
CA PRO A 40 -10.20 2.86 2.97
C PRO A 40 -11.50 2.18 2.52
N PHE A 41 -11.65 0.86 2.68
CA PHE A 41 -12.82 0.09 2.22
C PHE A 41 -14.14 0.47 2.91
N ASN A 42 -14.07 1.20 4.02
CA ASN A 42 -15.23 1.80 4.66
C ASN A 42 -15.68 3.13 4.00
N GLN A 43 -15.03 3.58 2.92
CA GLN A 43 -15.37 4.76 2.14
C GLN A 43 -16.09 4.37 0.84
N ARG A 44 -16.84 5.32 0.24
CA ARG A 44 -17.56 5.08 -1.02
C ARG A 44 -16.65 5.03 -2.24
N GLU A 45 -15.57 5.82 -2.26
CA GLU A 45 -14.72 6.05 -3.43
C GLU A 45 -13.36 5.32 -3.32
N VAL A 46 -13.40 4.03 -2.99
CA VAL A 46 -12.18 3.22 -2.77
C VAL A 46 -11.34 3.11 -4.05
N LEU A 47 -11.99 2.94 -5.20
CA LEU A 47 -11.33 2.70 -6.48
C LEU A 47 -10.51 3.91 -6.96
N GLU A 48 -10.86 5.12 -6.53
CA GLU A 48 -10.13 6.34 -6.85
C GLU A 48 -8.76 6.41 -6.14
N ASN A 49 -8.58 5.60 -5.10
CA ASN A 49 -7.32 5.49 -4.37
C ASN A 49 -6.37 4.43 -4.96
N LEU A 50 -6.72 3.80 -6.09
CA LEU A 50 -5.83 2.92 -6.81
C LEU A 50 -4.71 3.73 -7.46
N THR A 51 -3.48 3.39 -7.10
CA THR A 51 -2.26 3.99 -7.64
C THR A 51 -1.55 2.95 -8.50
N TYR A 52 -1.19 3.33 -9.72
CA TYR A 52 -0.36 2.49 -10.59
C TYR A 52 1.01 2.23 -9.94
N VAL A 53 1.53 1.02 -10.11
CA VAL A 53 2.86 0.60 -9.64
C VAL A 53 3.60 -0.01 -10.81
N ASP A 54 4.80 0.51 -11.08
CA ASP A 54 5.66 0.00 -12.13
C ASP A 54 6.14 -1.43 -11.82
N ASP A 55 6.26 -2.27 -12.86
CA ASP A 55 6.71 -3.66 -12.72
C ASP A 55 8.07 -3.76 -12.02
N ASN A 56 8.98 -2.80 -12.23
CA ASN A 56 10.29 -2.80 -11.57
C ASN A 56 10.15 -2.64 -10.05
N ASP A 57 9.17 -1.87 -9.58
CA ASP A 57 8.93 -1.69 -8.15
C ASP A 57 8.29 -2.95 -7.54
N VAL A 58 7.39 -3.61 -8.28
CA VAL A 58 6.86 -4.92 -7.90
C VAL A 58 8.00 -5.94 -7.78
N LEU A 59 8.88 -6.02 -8.77
CA LEU A 59 10.04 -6.92 -8.79
C LEU A 59 11.04 -6.61 -7.66
N LYS A 60 11.29 -5.32 -7.36
CA LYS A 60 12.16 -4.93 -6.22
C LYS A 60 11.60 -5.46 -4.90
N VAL A 61 10.29 -5.34 -4.67
CA VAL A 61 9.65 -5.84 -3.44
C VAL A 61 9.67 -7.36 -3.40
N ALA A 62 9.41 -8.04 -4.53
CA ALA A 62 9.51 -9.49 -4.62
C ALA A 62 10.93 -9.99 -4.31
N LYS A 63 11.96 -9.35 -4.87
CA LYS A 63 13.37 -9.65 -4.58
C LYS A 63 13.69 -9.53 -3.09
N LYS A 64 13.23 -8.45 -2.43
CA LYS A 64 13.41 -8.27 -0.98
C LYS A 64 12.82 -9.42 -0.16
N ARG A 65 11.62 -9.88 -0.50
CA ARG A 65 10.93 -11.01 0.18
C ARG A 65 11.67 -12.34 0.02
N LEU A 66 12.30 -12.56 -1.14
CA LEU A 66 13.09 -13.76 -1.40
C LEU A 66 14.46 -13.70 -0.70
N SER A 67 15.15 -12.56 -0.75
CA SER A 67 16.46 -12.38 -0.11
C SER A 67 16.40 -12.46 1.43
N SER A 68 15.26 -12.12 2.05
CA SER A 68 15.09 -12.30 3.50
C SER A 68 14.93 -13.76 3.91
N ARG A 69 14.47 -14.65 3.01
CA ARG A 69 14.38 -16.09 3.28
C ARG A 69 15.71 -16.82 3.11
N SER A 70 16.65 -16.26 2.37
CA SER A 70 17.96 -16.85 2.12
C SER A 70 19.01 -16.50 3.20
N LYS A 71 18.62 -15.76 4.26
CA LYS A 71 19.49 -15.64 5.43
C LYS A 71 19.32 -16.91 6.29
N PRO A 72 20.37 -17.73 6.47
CA PRO A 72 20.35 -18.90 7.34
C PRO A 72 20.05 -18.51 8.79
#